data_AF-A0A420UAJ2-F1
#
_entry.id   AF-A0A420UAJ2-F1
#
_cell.length_a   1.000
_cell.length_b   1.000
_cell.length_c   1.000
_cell.angle_alpha   90.00
_cell.angle_beta   90.00
_cell.angle_gamma   90.00
#
_symmetry.space_group_name_H-M   'P 1'
#
loop_
_entity.id
_entity.type
_entity.pdbx_description
1 polymer ?
#
loop_
_entity_poly.entity_id
_entity_poly.type
_entity_poly.pdbx_seq_one_letter_code
_entity_poly.pdbx_strand_id
1 'polypeptide(L)'
;MATIGIRYYKLRNAGIACIIWPQLRKESNTGETVWDGRKRDESKYSPTPHIGTSVTVDLSTKGISPETKFFLSENTFFGTDMWDSNQAFFYDPNSNVTACATKWGGIHDGSLSYGDC
;
A
#
# COMPACT_ATOMS: atom_id res chain seq x y z
N MET A 1 -16.38 4.16 -10.22
CA MET A 1 -15.62 4.90 -9.18
C MET A 1 -14.66 5.84 -9.88
N ALA A 2 -14.50 7.08 -9.42
CA ALA A 2 -13.51 7.99 -9.97
C ALA A 2 -12.11 7.60 -9.46
N THR A 3 -11.12 7.49 -10.33
CA THR A 3 -9.75 7.17 -9.95
C THR A 3 -9.06 8.41 -9.39
N ILE A 4 -8.34 8.28 -8.27
CA ILE A 4 -7.63 9.40 -7.64
C ILE A 4 -6.14 9.36 -8.00
N GLY A 5 -5.61 10.48 -8.49
CA GLY A 5 -4.19 10.63 -8.81
C GLY A 5 -3.37 10.92 -7.56
N ILE A 6 -2.42 10.04 -7.25
CA ILE A 6 -1.60 10.14 -6.03
C ILE A 6 -0.12 10.11 -6.34
N ARG A 7 0.66 10.71 -5.45
CA ARG A 7 2.12 10.62 -5.47
C ARG A 7 2.68 9.83 -4.31
N TYR A 8 1.97 9.80 -3.19
CA TYR A 8 2.43 9.15 -1.97
C TYR A 8 1.46 8.06 -1.53
N TYR A 9 2.01 6.96 -1.06
CA TYR A 9 1.25 5.93 -0.35
C TYR A 9 1.79 5.80 1.07
N LYS A 10 0.94 6.08 2.06
CA LYS A 10 1.22 5.87 3.48
C LYS A 10 0.47 4.64 3.97
N LEU A 11 1.22 3.61 4.37
CA LEU A 11 0.67 2.41 5.00
C LEU A 11 0.88 2.49 6.51
N ARG A 12 -0.20 2.38 7.28
CA ARG A 12 -0.18 2.30 8.74
C ARG A 12 -0.46 0.87 9.20
N ASN A 13 0.33 0.40 10.16
CA ASN A 13 0.09 -0.87 10.83
C ASN A 13 -0.69 -0.64 12.13
N ALA A 14 -1.96 -1.02 12.16
CA ALA A 14 -2.76 -1.12 13.38
C ALA A 14 -3.12 -2.59 13.71
N GLY A 15 -2.50 -3.54 13.03
CA GLY A 15 -2.68 -4.97 13.23
C GLY A 15 -1.84 -5.51 14.38
N ILE A 16 -2.29 -6.62 14.97
CA ILE A 16 -1.61 -7.27 16.10
C ILE A 16 -0.62 -8.30 15.57
N ALA A 17 0.63 -8.25 16.03
CA ALA A 17 1.69 -9.22 15.74
C ALA A 17 1.94 -9.47 14.23
N CYS A 18 1.77 -8.44 13.40
CA CYS A 18 1.93 -8.52 11.96
C CYS A 18 3.01 -7.55 11.48
N ILE A 19 3.94 -8.03 10.65
CA ILE A 19 4.84 -7.17 9.87
C ILE A 19 4.22 -7.02 8.49
N ILE A 20 4.04 -5.77 8.06
CA ILE A 20 3.44 -5.44 6.76
C ILE A 20 4.42 -4.64 5.91
N TRP A 21 4.17 -4.55 4.62
CA TRP A 21 4.91 -3.71 3.68
C TRP A 21 3.93 -3.09 2.69
N PRO A 22 4.11 -1.83 2.29
CA PRO A 22 3.28 -1.22 1.27
C PRO A 22 3.43 -1.98 -0.05
N GLN A 23 2.30 -2.30 -0.67
CA GLN A 23 2.24 -2.94 -1.97
C GLN A 23 1.20 -2.24 -2.83
N LEU A 24 1.43 -2.20 -4.15
CA LEU A 24 0.49 -1.70 -5.13
C LEU A 24 0.10 -2.86 -6.04
N ARG A 25 -1.19 -3.22 -6.09
CA ARG A 25 -1.70 -4.29 -6.96
C ARG A 25 -2.20 -3.72 -8.27
N LYS A 26 -1.92 -4.40 -9.38
CA LYS A 26 -2.42 -3.97 -10.69
C LYS A 26 -3.95 -3.99 -10.67
N GLU A 27 -4.56 -2.87 -11.07
CA GLU A 27 -6.03 -2.78 -11.15
C GLU A 27 -6.60 -3.81 -12.15
N SER A 28 -5.92 -4.01 -13.29
CA SER A 28 -6.33 -4.92 -14.36
C SER A 28 -6.10 -6.41 -14.05
N ASN A 29 -5.21 -6.73 -13.12
CA ASN A 29 -4.95 -8.09 -12.67
C ASN A 29 -4.43 -8.05 -11.23
N THR A 30 -5.33 -8.25 -10.27
CA THR A 30 -4.98 -8.15 -8.86
C THR A 30 -4.01 -9.24 -8.40
N GLY A 31 -3.83 -10.33 -9.16
CA GLY A 31 -2.80 -11.35 -8.90
C GLY A 31 -1.37 -10.85 -9.13
N GLU A 32 -1.20 -9.71 -9.79
CA GLU A 32 0.08 -9.08 -10.09
C GLU A 32 0.29 -7.78 -9.31
N THR A 33 1.55 -7.47 -9.02
CA THR A 33 1.94 -6.23 -8.34
C THR A 33 2.53 -5.22 -9.34
N VAL A 34 2.16 -3.96 -9.18
CA VAL A 34 2.85 -2.82 -9.80
C VAL A 34 4.16 -2.58 -9.05
N TRP A 35 4.09 -2.66 -7.73
CA TRP A 35 5.21 -2.40 -6.84
C TRP A 35 5.03 -3.13 -5.51
N ASP A 36 6.15 -3.55 -4.91
CA ASP A 36 6.16 -4.26 -3.64
C ASP A 36 7.34 -3.78 -2.79
N GLY A 37 7.03 -3.13 -1.67
CA GLY A 37 8.02 -2.59 -0.75
C GLY A 37 8.92 -3.67 -0.17
N ARG A 38 8.38 -4.87 0.11
CA ARG A 38 9.16 -5.98 0.66
C ARG A 38 10.24 -6.44 -0.31
N LYS A 39 9.87 -6.60 -1.59
CA LYS A 39 10.81 -7.03 -2.64
C LYS A 39 11.85 -5.98 -3.00
N ARG A 40 11.57 -4.70 -2.72
CA ARG A 40 12.48 -3.59 -3.02
C ARG A 40 13.49 -3.36 -1.92
N ASP A 41 13.03 -3.28 -0.68
CA ASP A 41 13.86 -3.10 0.51
C ASP A 41 13.04 -3.45 1.76
N GLU A 42 13.17 -4.70 2.20
CA GLU A 42 12.44 -5.25 3.33
C GLU A 42 12.68 -4.44 4.62
N SER A 43 13.90 -3.94 4.83
CA SER A 43 14.28 -3.20 6.04
C SER A 43 13.69 -1.78 6.08
N LYS A 44 13.66 -1.11 4.93
CA LYS A 44 13.21 0.28 4.81
C LYS A 44 11.69 0.43 4.77
N TYR A 45 11.00 -0.52 4.16
CA TYR A 45 9.55 -0.46 3.96
C TYR A 45 8.75 -1.28 4.96
N SER A 46 9.41 -1.89 5.96
CA SER A 46 8.72 -2.46 7.11
C SER A 46 8.33 -1.31 8.05
N PRO A 47 7.05 -0.93 8.18
CA PRO A 47 6.62 -0.28 9.39
C PRO A 47 6.90 -1.31 10.50
N THR A 48 7.84 -0.98 11.37
CA THR A 48 8.27 -1.84 12.49
C THR A 48 7.05 -2.49 13.14
N PRO A 49 7.17 -3.73 13.66
CA PRO A 49 6.06 -4.60 14.11
C PRO A 49 5.17 -4.03 15.24
N HIS A 50 5.39 -2.78 15.63
CA HIS A 50 4.62 -2.07 16.63
C HIS A 50 3.35 -1.47 16.02
N ILE A 51 2.24 -1.69 16.71
CA ILE A 51 0.97 -1.04 16.45
C ILE A 51 1.17 0.49 16.45
N GLY A 52 0.61 1.17 15.46
CA GLY A 52 0.64 2.62 15.32
C GLY A 52 1.79 3.15 14.45
N THR A 53 2.68 2.31 13.96
CA THR A 53 3.74 2.73 13.03
C THR A 53 3.19 2.92 11.61
N SER A 54 3.83 3.79 10.84
CA SER A 54 3.49 4.01 9.44
C SER A 54 4.72 4.21 8.59
N VAL A 55 4.64 3.78 7.34
CA VAL A 55 5.66 4.04 6.33
C VAL A 55 5.03 4.78 5.16
N THR A 56 5.72 5.80 4.66
CA THR A 56 5.30 6.56 3.48
C THR A 56 6.24 6.27 2.32
N VAL A 57 5.66 5.98 1.16
CA VAL A 57 6.35 5.70 -0.09
C VAL A 57 6.08 6.83 -1.07
N ASP A 58 7.14 7.50 -1.52
CA ASP A 58 7.07 8.38 -2.69
C ASP A 58 7.18 7.53 -3.97
N LEU A 59 6.09 7.50 -4.75
CA LEU A 59 5.97 6.71 -5.98
C LEU A 59 6.89 7.20 -7.10
N SER A 60 7.31 8.48 -7.08
CA SER A 60 8.21 9.04 -8.09
C SER A 60 9.58 8.38 -8.13
N THR A 61 10.00 7.82 -7.01
CA THR A 61 11.30 7.16 -6.88
C THR A 61 11.26 5.66 -7.18
N LYS A 62 10.12 5.13 -7.66
CA LYS A 62 9.87 3.68 -7.75
C LYS A 62 9.87 3.10 -9.16
N GLY A 63 10.08 3.94 -10.18
CA GLY A 63 10.05 3.52 -11.58
C GLY A 63 8.65 3.07 -12.04
N ILE A 64 7.60 3.62 -11.43
CA ILE A 64 6.21 3.41 -11.84
C ILE A 64 5.90 4.44 -12.93
N SER A 65 5.35 4.00 -14.07
CA SER A 65 4.97 4.91 -15.15
C SER A 65 3.80 5.80 -14.73
N PRO A 66 3.77 7.09 -15.09
CA PRO A 66 2.59 7.94 -14.89
C PRO A 66 1.32 7.27 -15.44
N GLU A 67 0.18 7.56 -14.82
CA GLU A 67 -1.14 6.99 -15.16
C GLU A 67 -1.27 5.46 -14.89
N THR A 68 -0.25 4.81 -14.32
CA THR A 68 -0.35 3.41 -13.91
C THR A 68 -1.42 3.28 -12.84
N LYS A 69 -2.45 2.48 -13.11
CA LYS A 69 -3.57 2.24 -12.19
C LYS A 69 -3.32 1.08 -11.24
N PHE A 70 -3.72 1.24 -9.99
CA PHE A 70 -3.51 0.24 -8.95
C PHE A 70 -4.51 0.35 -7.81
N PHE A 71 -4.60 -0.73 -7.05
CA PHE A 71 -5.21 -0.77 -5.72
C PHE A 71 -4.13 -0.69 -4.64
N LEU A 72 -4.47 -0.06 -3.52
CA LEU A 72 -3.62 -0.11 -2.34
C LEU A 72 -3.67 -1.52 -1.75
N SER A 73 -2.50 -2.02 -1.39
CA SER A 73 -2.35 -3.34 -0.80
C SER A 73 -1.24 -3.31 0.22
N GLU A 74 -1.16 -4.37 0.99
CA GLU A 74 0.01 -4.67 1.78
C GLU A 74 0.50 -6.09 1.51
N ASN A 75 1.79 -6.28 1.74
CA ASN A 75 2.41 -7.58 1.80
C ASN A 75 2.76 -7.88 3.26
N THR A 76 2.65 -9.13 3.68
CA THR A 76 3.08 -9.61 5.01
C THR A 76 4.20 -10.63 4.87
N PHE A 77 4.65 -11.19 6.00
CA PHE A 77 5.60 -12.29 5.97
C PHE A 77 5.06 -13.50 5.16
N PHE A 78 3.75 -13.72 5.19
CA PHE A 78 3.05 -14.84 4.54
C PHE A 78 2.60 -14.55 3.10
N GLY A 79 3.02 -13.43 2.53
CA GLY A 79 2.60 -12.96 1.22
C GLY A 79 1.59 -11.82 1.33
N THR A 80 0.97 -11.44 0.21
CA THR A 80 -0.09 -10.43 0.26
C THR A 80 -1.26 -10.97 1.05
N ASP A 81 -1.55 -10.29 2.15
CA ASP A 81 -2.66 -10.63 3.02
C ASP A 81 -3.89 -9.78 2.66
N MET A 82 -3.72 -8.44 2.57
CA MET A 82 -4.84 -7.52 2.36
C MET A 82 -4.65 -6.52 1.20
N TRP A 83 -5.78 -6.13 0.61
CA TRP A 83 -5.87 -5.07 -0.40
C TRP A 83 -7.26 -4.43 -0.38
N ASP A 84 -7.35 -3.18 -0.83
CA ASP A 84 -8.60 -2.41 -0.85
C ASP A 84 -9.03 -2.13 -2.31
N SER A 85 -10.11 -2.78 -2.75
CA SER A 85 -10.75 -2.56 -4.07
C SER A 85 -11.75 -1.41 -4.10
N ASN A 86 -12.09 -0.83 -2.95
CA ASN A 86 -13.14 0.20 -2.87
C ASN A 86 -12.70 1.52 -3.51
N GLN A 87 -11.39 1.71 -3.72
CA GLN A 87 -10.85 2.89 -4.37
C GLN A 87 -9.67 2.51 -5.27
N ALA A 88 -9.80 2.79 -6.57
CA ALA A 88 -8.70 2.71 -7.51
C ALA A 88 -7.89 4.02 -7.51
N PHE A 89 -6.58 3.89 -7.65
CA PHE A 89 -5.66 5.02 -7.73
C PHE A 89 -4.87 4.95 -9.03
N PHE A 90 -4.28 6.07 -9.42
CA PHE A 90 -3.25 6.09 -10.44
C PHE A 90 -2.06 6.91 -9.96
N TYR A 91 -0.88 6.60 -10.49
CA TYR A 91 0.30 7.39 -10.20
C TYR A 91 0.26 8.70 -11.00
N ASP A 92 0.17 9.81 -10.28
CA ASP A 92 0.31 11.16 -10.83
C ASP A 92 1.60 11.80 -10.28
N PRO A 93 2.63 12.02 -11.12
CA PRO A 93 3.89 12.64 -10.69
C PRO A 93 3.74 14.09 -10.20
N ASN A 94 2.69 14.79 -10.65
CA ASN A 94 2.44 16.20 -10.33
C ASN A 94 1.50 16.36 -9.12
N SER A 95 0.90 15.28 -8.64
CA SER A 95 0.04 15.28 -7.47
C SER A 95 0.84 15.46 -6.18
N ASN A 96 0.23 16.10 -5.18
CA ASN A 96 0.71 16.11 -3.80
C ASN A 96 -0.16 15.25 -2.88
N VAL A 97 -1.10 14.49 -3.46
CA VAL A 97 -2.03 13.65 -2.69
C VAL A 97 -1.29 12.43 -2.13
N THR A 98 -1.54 12.19 -0.84
CA THR A 98 -1.13 10.97 -0.15
C THR A 98 -2.35 10.08 0.04
N ALA A 99 -2.33 8.88 -0.52
CA ALA A 99 -3.29 7.86 -0.14
C ALA A 99 -2.83 7.19 1.15
N CYS A 100 -3.73 7.11 2.13
CA CYS A 100 -3.48 6.49 3.40
C CYS A 100 -4.29 5.20 3.52
N ALA A 101 -3.63 4.09 3.82
CA ALA A 101 -4.29 2.84 4.14
C ALA A 101 -3.86 2.37 5.52
N THR A 102 -4.80 1.86 6.29
CA THR A 102 -4.53 1.26 7.61
C THR A 102 -4.87 -0.21 7.56
N LYS A 103 -3.89 -1.05 7.93
CA LYS A 103 -4.10 -2.48 8.19
C LYS A 103 -4.64 -2.64 9.61
N TRP A 104 -5.78 -3.29 9.75
CA TRP A 104 -6.37 -3.71 11.02
C TRP A 104 -6.32 -5.23 11.17
N GLY A 105 -6.49 -5.74 12.40
CA GLY A 105 -6.54 -7.18 12.69
C GLY A 105 -5.24 -7.95 12.44
N GLY A 106 -5.28 -9.27 12.56
CA GLY A 106 -4.14 -10.17 12.34
C GLY A 106 -3.95 -10.55 10.87
N ILE A 107 -3.06 -11.51 10.63
CA ILE A 107 -2.59 -11.95 9.29
C ILE A 107 -3.66 -12.72 8.50
N HIS A 108 -4.81 -13.06 9.10
CA HIS A 108 -5.84 -13.87 8.41
C HIS A 108 -7.26 -13.36 8.62
N ASP A 109 -7.46 -12.45 9.58
CA ASP A 109 -8.73 -11.86 9.97
C ASP A 109 -8.71 -10.32 9.87
N GLY A 110 -7.67 -9.79 9.24
CA GLY A 110 -7.46 -8.37 9.09
C GLY A 110 -8.29 -7.72 7.98
N SER A 111 -8.10 -6.40 7.86
CA SER A 111 -8.60 -5.64 6.73
C SER A 111 -7.62 -4.52 6.38
N LEU A 112 -7.61 -4.10 5.12
CA LEU A 112 -6.97 -2.87 4.70
C LEU A 112 -8.06 -1.86 4.35
N SER A 113 -7.99 -0.67 4.93
CA SER A 113 -8.97 0.39 4.68
C SER A 113 -8.30 1.68 4.28
N TYR A 114 -8.70 2.19 3.11
CA TYR A 114 -8.41 3.55 2.70
C TYR A 114 -9.20 4.56 3.56
N GLY A 115 -8.54 5.64 3.98
CA GLY A 115 -9.17 6.71 4.75
C GLY A 115 -8.17 7.75 5.22
N ASP A 116 -8.64 8.64 6.08
CA ASP A 116 -7.79 9.70 6.62
C ASP A 116 -6.69 9.13 7.52
N CYS A 117 -5.55 9.82 7.47
CA CYS A 117 -4.39 9.66 8.33
C CYS A 117 -4.27 10.91 9.21
#